data_AF-A0A250J9I4-F1
#
_entry.id   AF-A0A250J9I4-F1
#
_cell.length_a   1.000
_cell.length_b   1.000
_cell.length_c   1.000
_cell.angle_alpha   90.00
_cell.angle_beta   90.00
_cell.angle_gamma   90.00
#
_symmetry.space_group_name_H-M   'P 1'
#
loop_
_entity.id
_entity.type
_entity.pdbx_description
1 polymer ?
#
loop_
_entity_poly.entity_id
_entity_poly.type
_entity_poly.pdbx_seq_one_letter_code
_entity_poly.pdbx_strand_id
1 'polypeptide(L)'
;MSADTSPPPALSPRLEELLHSLSDQAFAQRMREVYAAAGQAILRLSDLDLLKYETASVEDSPDLSLWEEMAPVIRDTVMDVNRLLNVIREQCAARSAASASGGNVPLQASVEARRARDATELLQGWMQQLAQGVTQLGEAMRNPAVVSDRWTLLAEIQRLRERFREQIGNLVFESASAFGPVTRQQVVPGHEAEVQASVMVRAIVADLSRIVAARLGRVREAEPEDVQWNAQQLQTELDAFGRTVAYRHLRAQDKRQIIELRGRVGRLAIQASLLKQELLSLVEELEGFVRSLSSVNKRQMLIAHDREVWAGCGVRLERAVGLLGTEPAAAARTVAEAAASAQSLYGRDPSLDAFLRKARKTQLAQLSVPELRTTIESLQSLLAGLDVL
;
A
#
# COMPACT_ATOMS: atom_id res chain seq x y z
N MET A 1 16.45 28.23 -1.21
CA MET A 1 16.22 27.31 -0.07
C MET A 1 15.05 27.86 0.72
N SER A 2 13.83 27.55 0.30
CA SER A 2 12.63 27.85 1.10
C SER A 2 12.34 26.60 1.90
N ALA A 3 12.48 26.67 3.22
CA ALA A 3 11.96 25.64 4.10
C ALA A 3 10.44 25.62 3.88
N ASP A 4 9.94 24.54 3.30
CA ASP A 4 8.51 24.32 3.12
C ASP A 4 7.91 24.10 4.52
N THR A 5 7.61 25.22 5.20
CA THR A 5 6.85 25.28 6.45
C THR A 5 5.38 25.02 6.15
N SER A 6 5.09 23.83 5.64
CA SER A 6 3.75 23.26 5.81
C SER A 6 3.52 23.09 7.32
N PRO A 7 2.35 23.47 7.86
CA PRO A 7 2.03 23.22 9.26
C PRO A 7 2.21 21.73 9.56
N PRO A 8 2.71 21.35 10.75
CA PRO A 8 2.83 19.95 11.10
C PRO A 8 1.47 19.27 10.93
N PRO A 9 1.43 18.07 10.32
CA PRO A 9 0.16 17.38 10.12
C PRO A 9 -0.56 17.25 11.45
N ALA A 10 -1.83 17.66 11.48
CA ALA A 10 -2.67 17.47 12.65
C ALA A 10 -2.69 15.98 13.01
N LEU A 11 -2.60 15.68 14.30
CA LEU A 11 -2.70 14.30 14.75
C LEU A 11 -4.08 13.76 14.39
N SER A 12 -4.17 12.44 14.23
CA SER A 12 -5.47 11.78 14.09
C SER A 12 -6.35 12.09 15.32
N PRO A 13 -7.66 12.29 15.17
CA PRO A 13 -8.56 12.59 16.29
C PRO A 13 -8.42 11.59 17.45
N ARG A 14 -8.25 10.29 17.14
CA ARG A 14 -8.10 9.26 18.17
C ARG A 14 -6.81 9.39 18.98
N LEU A 15 -5.69 9.74 18.35
CA LEU A 15 -4.45 10.04 19.07
C LEU A 15 -4.65 11.24 20.00
N GLU A 16 -5.33 12.29 19.53
CA GLU A 16 -5.61 13.44 20.38
C GLU A 16 -6.47 13.06 21.58
N GLU A 17 -7.57 12.33 21.38
CA GLU A 17 -8.42 11.83 22.47
C GLU A 17 -7.63 11.04 23.51
N LEU A 18 -6.77 10.10 23.06
CA LEU A 18 -5.92 9.32 23.97
C LEU A 18 -4.99 10.23 24.79
N LEU A 19 -4.34 11.19 24.15
CA LEU A 19 -3.41 12.09 24.84
C LEU A 19 -4.12 13.03 25.81
N HIS A 20 -5.32 13.53 25.48
CA HIS A 20 -6.12 14.35 26.39
C HIS A 20 -6.62 13.57 27.60
N SER A 21 -6.77 12.25 27.49
CA SER A 21 -7.21 11.39 28.60
C SER A 21 -6.13 11.11 29.66
N LEU A 22 -4.87 11.46 29.39
CA LEU A 22 -3.76 11.23 30.32
C LEU A 22 -3.75 12.27 31.44
N SER A 23 -3.51 11.83 32.67
CA SER A 23 -3.38 12.73 33.83
C SER A 23 -2.11 13.59 33.77
N ASP A 24 -0.98 13.02 33.32
CA ASP A 24 0.28 13.72 33.11
C ASP A 24 0.26 14.50 31.79
N GLN A 25 -0.17 15.76 31.88
CA GLN A 25 -0.23 16.68 30.74
C GLN A 25 1.14 16.98 30.13
N ALA A 26 2.21 16.98 30.94
CA ALA A 26 3.55 17.20 30.43
C ALA A 26 3.98 16.01 29.57
N PHE A 27 3.75 14.77 30.02
CA PHE A 27 4.01 13.58 29.21
C PHE A 27 3.13 13.51 27.96
N ALA A 28 1.84 13.84 28.07
CA ALA A 28 0.94 13.90 26.93
C ALA A 28 1.45 14.87 25.84
N GLN A 29 1.97 16.04 26.25
CA GLN A 29 2.56 17.01 25.33
C GLN A 29 3.84 16.47 24.66
N ARG A 30 4.71 15.78 25.39
CA ARG A 30 5.91 15.14 24.79
C ARG A 30 5.54 14.09 23.76
N MET A 31 4.54 13.26 24.06
CA MET A 31 4.05 12.24 23.11
C MET A 31 3.38 12.88 21.89
N ARG A 32 2.66 13.99 22.07
CA ARG A 32 2.10 14.79 20.97
C ARG A 32 3.20 15.24 19.99
N GLU A 33 4.31 15.74 20.52
CA GLU A 33 5.45 16.19 19.71
C GLU A 33 6.11 15.02 18.96
N VAL A 34 6.29 13.87 19.61
CA VAL A 34 6.81 12.65 18.96
C VAL A 34 5.89 12.19 17.82
N TYR A 35 4.57 12.13 18.05
CA TYR A 35 3.62 11.68 17.03
C TYR A 35 3.48 12.66 15.87
N ALA A 36 3.56 13.96 16.14
CA ALA A 36 3.56 14.98 15.09
C ALA A 36 4.82 14.85 14.21
N ALA A 37 5.99 14.66 14.84
CA ALA A 37 7.24 14.41 14.13
C ALA A 37 7.18 13.11 13.32
N ALA A 38 6.58 12.05 13.86
CA ALA A 38 6.39 10.78 13.16
C ALA A 38 5.48 10.92 11.94
N GLY A 39 4.35 11.62 12.08
CA GLY A 39 3.45 11.92 10.97
C GLY A 39 4.13 12.74 9.87
N GLN A 40 4.91 13.75 10.24
CA GLN A 40 5.68 14.55 9.29
C GLN A 40 6.73 13.70 8.55
N ALA A 41 7.42 12.80 9.26
CA ALA A 41 8.38 11.90 8.65
C ALA A 41 7.71 10.93 7.68
N ILE A 42 6.56 10.34 8.03
CA ILE A 42 5.79 9.46 7.12
C ILE A 42 5.41 10.19 5.84
N LEU A 43 4.90 11.42 5.93
CA LEU A 43 4.53 12.22 4.76
C LEU A 43 5.73 12.50 3.83
N ARG A 44 6.86 12.94 4.39
CA ARG A 44 8.06 13.18 3.56
C ARG A 44 8.64 11.91 2.96
N LEU A 45 8.43 10.77 3.62
CA LEU A 45 8.78 9.46 3.09
C LEU A 45 7.75 8.92 2.06
N SER A 46 6.57 9.51 1.90
CA SER A 46 5.61 9.14 0.85
C SER A 46 5.81 9.89 -0.48
N ASP A 47 6.45 11.06 -0.47
CA ASP A 47 6.41 12.02 -1.59
C ASP A 47 7.43 11.80 -2.72
N LEU A 48 8.05 10.63 -2.83
CA LEU A 48 9.03 10.41 -3.90
C LEU A 48 8.36 9.77 -5.11
N ASP A 49 8.10 10.59 -6.12
CA ASP A 49 7.82 10.10 -7.44
C ASP A 49 9.12 9.56 -8.06
N LEU A 50 9.31 8.24 -7.98
CA LEU A 50 10.45 7.58 -8.60
C LEU A 50 10.32 7.52 -10.14
N LEU A 51 9.15 7.81 -10.71
CA LEU A 51 8.92 7.73 -12.16
C LEU A 51 9.85 8.65 -12.96
N LYS A 52 10.20 9.82 -12.41
CA LYS A 52 11.08 10.78 -13.09
C LYS A 52 12.52 10.28 -13.26
N TYR A 53 12.89 9.22 -12.53
CA TYR A 53 14.19 8.57 -12.61
C TYR A 53 14.15 7.28 -13.43
N GLU A 54 12.97 6.89 -13.94
CA GLU A 54 12.82 5.72 -14.80
C GLU A 54 13.21 6.06 -16.23
N THR A 55 13.95 5.17 -16.88
CA THR A 55 14.23 5.27 -18.31
C THR A 55 13.32 4.38 -19.12
N ALA A 56 12.96 4.83 -20.32
CA ALA A 56 12.11 4.08 -21.26
C ALA A 56 12.74 2.77 -21.76
N SER A 57 14.03 2.59 -21.53
CA SER A 57 14.82 1.40 -21.84
C SER A 57 15.71 1.03 -20.65
N VAL A 58 16.00 -0.27 -20.52
CA VAL A 58 17.00 -0.77 -19.58
C VAL A 58 18.35 -0.62 -20.26
N GLU A 59 19.17 0.31 -19.77
CA GLU A 59 20.53 0.52 -20.26
C GLU A 59 21.47 -0.46 -19.54
N ASP A 60 22.31 -1.17 -20.29
CA ASP A 60 23.26 -2.16 -19.74
C ASP A 60 24.59 -1.53 -19.28
N SER A 61 24.80 -0.22 -19.53
CA SER A 61 26.02 0.47 -19.13
C SER A 61 25.92 0.98 -17.69
N PRO A 62 26.94 0.77 -16.84
CA PRO A 62 26.98 1.40 -15.53
C PRO A 62 26.96 2.92 -15.69
N ASP A 63 25.99 3.57 -15.05
CA ASP A 63 25.75 5.01 -15.14
C ASP A 63 25.62 5.60 -13.74
N LEU A 64 26.60 6.43 -13.35
CA LEU A 64 26.62 7.12 -12.06
C LEU A 64 25.81 8.43 -12.09
N SER A 65 25.28 8.85 -13.25
CA SER A 65 24.49 10.08 -13.35
C SER A 65 23.25 10.02 -12.46
N LEU A 66 22.58 8.87 -12.42
CA LEU A 66 21.42 8.66 -11.54
C LEU A 66 21.81 8.76 -10.06
N TRP A 67 22.96 8.22 -9.68
CA TRP A 67 23.43 8.31 -8.31
C TRP A 67 23.57 9.78 -7.88
N GLU A 68 24.15 10.62 -8.73
CA GLU A 68 24.28 12.07 -8.48
C GLU A 68 22.91 12.76 -8.36
N GLU A 69 21.95 12.39 -9.20
CA GLU A 69 20.57 12.91 -9.15
C GLU A 69 19.79 12.44 -7.91
N MET A 70 20.05 11.22 -7.43
CA MET A 70 19.37 10.61 -6.28
C MET A 70 20.04 10.92 -4.95
N ALA A 71 21.32 11.31 -4.92
CA ALA A 71 22.04 11.64 -3.71
C ALA A 71 21.31 12.69 -2.82
N PRO A 72 20.70 13.77 -3.36
CA PRO A 72 19.85 14.68 -2.59
C PRO A 72 18.66 13.98 -1.95
N VAL A 73 17.98 13.08 -2.67
CA VAL A 73 16.81 12.35 -2.18
C VAL A 73 17.18 11.41 -1.03
N ILE A 74 18.31 10.72 -1.16
CA ILE A 74 18.84 9.83 -0.12
C ILE A 74 19.21 10.63 1.11
N ARG A 75 19.92 11.76 0.93
CA ARG A 75 20.26 12.68 2.03
C ARG A 75 19.02 13.17 2.74
N ASP A 76 18.00 13.62 2.00
CA ASP A 76 16.78 14.17 2.56
C ASP A 76 15.99 13.08 3.33
N THR A 77 15.95 11.85 2.80
CA THR A 77 15.41 10.66 3.49
C THR A 77 16.09 10.43 4.84
N VAL A 78 17.43 10.43 4.87
CA VAL A 78 18.22 10.29 6.10
C VAL A 78 17.96 11.43 7.06
N MET A 79 17.89 12.67 6.56
CA MET A 79 17.61 13.85 7.38
C MET A 79 16.24 13.79 8.03
N ASP A 80 15.22 13.33 7.33
CA ASP A 80 13.86 13.24 7.88
C ASP A 80 13.73 12.17 8.97
N VAL A 81 14.36 11.01 8.78
CA VAL A 81 14.44 9.99 9.85
C VAL A 81 15.26 10.51 11.04
N ASN A 82 16.39 11.18 10.80
CA ASN A 82 17.21 11.74 11.87
C ASN A 82 16.50 12.85 12.66
N ARG A 83 15.68 13.68 12.01
CA ARG A 83 14.83 14.68 12.69
C ARG A 83 13.90 14.00 13.70
N LEU A 84 13.22 12.92 13.30
CA LEU A 84 12.38 12.14 14.20
C LEU A 84 13.19 11.52 15.34
N LEU A 85 14.35 10.92 15.04
CA LEU A 85 15.23 10.33 16.06
C LEU A 85 15.66 11.37 17.11
N ASN A 86 15.97 12.59 16.69
CA ASN A 86 16.33 13.68 17.62
C ASN A 86 15.16 14.08 18.52
N VAL A 87 13.96 14.23 17.96
CA VAL A 87 12.74 14.50 18.75
C VAL A 87 12.52 13.40 19.79
N ILE A 88 12.60 12.12 19.40
CA ILE A 88 12.43 11.00 20.35
C ILE A 88 13.47 11.07 21.47
N ARG A 89 14.75 11.35 21.16
CA ARG A 89 15.83 11.46 22.16
C ARG A 89 15.57 12.60 23.14
N GLU A 90 15.25 13.78 22.65
CA GLU A 90 14.97 14.97 23.46
C GLU A 90 13.82 14.70 24.44
N GLN A 91 12.72 14.14 23.91
CA GLN A 91 11.51 13.87 24.70
C GLN A 91 11.68 12.73 25.70
N CYS A 92 12.51 11.73 25.39
CA CYS A 92 12.86 10.66 26.33
C CYS A 92 13.82 11.15 27.43
N ALA A 93 14.80 12.00 27.09
CA ALA A 93 15.78 12.53 28.04
C ALA A 93 15.16 13.46 29.09
N ALA A 94 14.17 14.28 28.69
CA ALA A 94 13.43 15.18 29.57
C ALA A 94 12.77 14.46 30.76
N ARG A 95 12.48 13.15 30.65
CA ARG A 95 11.89 12.33 31.73
C ARG A 95 12.89 11.94 32.82
N SER A 96 14.16 11.76 32.46
CA SER A 96 15.21 11.31 33.38
C SER A 96 15.46 12.34 34.50
N ALA A 97 15.26 13.63 34.20
CA ALA A 97 15.45 14.72 35.15
C ALA A 97 14.30 14.86 36.19
N ALA A 98 13.10 14.35 35.91
CA ALA A 98 11.90 14.62 36.71
C ALA A 98 11.55 13.52 37.75
N SER A 99 12.17 12.33 37.68
CA SER A 99 11.78 11.17 38.51
C SER A 99 12.45 11.07 39.90
N ALA A 100 13.16 12.12 40.35
CA ALA A 100 13.98 12.07 41.57
C ALA A 100 13.24 12.34 42.90
N SER A 101 11.91 12.52 42.92
CA SER A 101 11.15 12.82 44.14
C SER A 101 10.22 11.67 44.54
N GLY A 102 10.67 10.86 45.50
CA GLY A 102 9.92 9.75 46.08
C GLY A 102 8.80 10.22 47.01
N GLY A 103 7.56 9.90 46.67
CA GLY A 103 6.37 10.05 47.51
C GLY A 103 5.35 8.96 47.20
N ASN A 104 4.47 8.65 48.15
CA ASN A 104 3.45 7.59 48.02
C ASN A 104 2.49 7.90 46.85
N VAL A 105 2.64 7.19 45.73
CA VAL A 105 1.87 7.44 44.50
C VAL A 105 0.56 6.64 44.54
N PRO A 106 -0.61 7.25 44.27
CA PRO A 106 -1.88 6.54 44.14
C PRO A 106 -1.84 5.38 43.12
N LEU A 107 -2.62 4.31 43.33
CA LEU A 107 -2.64 3.14 42.44
C LEU A 107 -2.91 3.49 40.96
N GLN A 108 -3.83 4.42 40.67
CA GLN A 108 -4.09 4.87 39.29
C GLN A 108 -2.88 5.56 38.68
N ALA A 109 -2.21 6.44 39.43
CA ALA A 109 -0.97 7.07 39.00
C ALA A 109 0.18 6.06 38.84
N SER A 110 0.17 4.93 39.56
CA SER A 110 1.12 3.83 39.36
C SER A 110 0.89 3.05 38.04
N VAL A 111 -0.38 2.85 37.65
CA VAL A 111 -0.73 2.18 36.38
C VAL A 111 -0.41 3.08 35.19
N GLU A 112 -0.74 4.37 35.27
CA GLU A 112 -0.39 5.34 34.23
C GLU A 112 1.12 5.55 34.11
N ALA A 113 1.85 5.62 35.24
CA ALA A 113 3.30 5.68 35.23
C ALA A 113 3.92 4.42 34.59
N ARG A 114 3.32 3.24 34.79
CA ARG A 114 3.71 2.01 34.10
C ARG A 114 3.46 2.10 32.59
N ARG A 115 2.25 2.48 32.16
CA ARG A 115 1.93 2.66 30.73
C ARG A 115 2.86 3.68 30.05
N ALA A 116 3.16 4.78 30.73
CA ALA A 116 4.11 5.78 30.25
C ALA A 116 5.53 5.22 30.13
N ARG A 117 5.96 4.34 31.06
CA ARG A 117 7.23 3.60 30.98
C ARG A 117 7.23 2.65 29.78
N ASP A 118 6.22 1.81 29.65
CA ASP A 118 6.09 0.84 28.56
C ASP A 118 6.12 1.56 27.19
N ALA A 119 5.35 2.65 27.03
CA ALA A 119 5.37 3.46 25.82
C ALA A 119 6.76 4.06 25.52
N THR A 120 7.49 4.53 26.53
CA THR A 120 8.84 5.09 26.36
C THR A 120 9.87 4.01 25.99
N GLU A 121 9.77 2.83 26.59
CA GLU A 121 10.63 1.69 26.25
C GLU A 121 10.39 1.24 24.80
N LEU A 122 9.14 1.18 24.36
CA LEU A 122 8.78 0.92 22.96
C LEU A 122 9.37 1.98 22.02
N LEU A 123 9.22 3.27 22.33
CA LEU A 123 9.82 4.36 21.54
C LEU A 123 11.35 4.20 21.41
N GLN A 124 12.04 3.86 22.50
CA GLN A 124 13.49 3.64 22.48
C GLN A 124 13.88 2.41 21.64
N GLY A 125 13.12 1.32 21.72
CA GLY A 125 13.32 0.13 20.91
C GLY A 125 13.20 0.45 19.41
N TRP A 126 12.12 1.12 19.00
CA TRP A 126 11.93 1.54 17.60
C TRP A 126 12.98 2.56 17.15
N MET A 127 13.39 3.49 18.02
CA MET A 127 14.48 4.43 17.75
C MET A 127 15.79 3.72 17.41
N GLN A 128 16.14 2.65 18.13
CA GLN A 128 17.33 1.85 17.83
C GLN A 128 17.23 1.17 16.45
N GLN A 129 16.07 0.60 16.13
CA GLN A 129 15.84 -0.03 14.83
C GLN A 129 15.92 0.97 13.67
N LEU A 130 15.35 2.16 13.84
CA LEU A 130 15.42 3.25 12.85
C LEU A 130 16.87 3.71 12.65
N ALA A 131 17.63 3.91 13.73
CA ALA A 131 19.03 4.30 13.66
C ALA A 131 19.90 3.22 12.97
N GLN A 132 19.63 1.95 13.24
CA GLN A 132 20.26 0.84 12.53
C GLN A 132 19.91 0.85 11.03
N GLY A 133 18.64 1.13 10.69
CA GLY A 133 18.20 1.27 9.30
C GLY A 133 18.92 2.40 8.55
N VAL A 134 19.16 3.54 9.20
CA VAL A 134 19.95 4.65 8.61
C VAL A 134 21.40 4.22 8.36
N THR A 135 21.98 3.44 9.27
CA THR A 135 23.35 2.90 9.09
C THR A 135 23.41 1.93 7.92
N GLN A 136 22.44 1.00 7.83
CA GLN A 136 22.32 0.04 6.73
C GLN A 136 22.14 0.73 5.37
N LEU A 137 21.35 1.82 5.32
CA LEU A 137 21.25 2.65 4.12
C LEU A 137 22.62 3.22 3.75
N GLY A 138 23.36 3.79 4.72
CA GLY A 138 24.71 4.31 4.47
C GLY A 138 25.68 3.25 3.93
N GLU A 139 25.59 2.00 4.40
CA GLU A 139 26.39 0.87 3.89
C GLU A 139 25.98 0.46 2.47
N ALA A 140 24.66 0.35 2.21
CA ALA A 140 24.14 0.01 0.88
C ALA A 140 24.57 1.02 -0.18
N MET A 141 24.53 2.32 0.16
CA MET A 141 24.92 3.40 -0.75
C MET A 141 26.44 3.49 -1.00
N ARG A 142 27.25 2.77 -0.22
CA ARG A 142 28.70 2.61 -0.48
C ARG A 142 29.02 1.39 -1.33
N ASN A 143 28.04 0.53 -1.60
CA ASN A 143 28.23 -0.67 -2.39
C ASN A 143 28.14 -0.34 -3.89
N PRO A 144 29.23 -0.48 -4.67
CA PRO A 144 29.23 -0.19 -6.10
C PRO A 144 28.15 -0.96 -6.86
N ALA A 145 27.87 -2.21 -6.48
CA ALA A 145 26.86 -3.03 -7.14
C ALA A 145 25.44 -2.48 -7.01
N VAL A 146 25.17 -1.66 -5.98
CA VAL A 146 23.87 -1.01 -5.78
C VAL A 146 23.79 0.29 -6.56
N VAL A 147 24.84 1.11 -6.51
CA VAL A 147 24.84 2.45 -7.11
C VAL A 147 25.13 2.46 -8.61
N SER A 148 25.71 1.38 -9.15
CA SER A 148 26.04 1.28 -10.59
C SER A 148 24.86 0.87 -11.47
N ASP A 149 23.83 0.22 -10.92
CA ASP A 149 22.62 -0.17 -11.66
C ASP A 149 21.42 0.68 -11.24
N ARG A 150 20.83 1.37 -12.22
CA ARG A 150 19.66 2.25 -12.04
C ARG A 150 18.52 1.54 -11.31
N TRP A 151 18.15 0.34 -11.75
CA TRP A 151 17.00 -0.35 -11.19
C TRP A 151 17.26 -0.91 -9.80
N THR A 152 18.50 -1.33 -9.54
CA THR A 152 18.92 -1.75 -8.19
C THR A 152 18.92 -0.58 -7.22
N LEU A 153 19.44 0.59 -7.60
CA LEU A 153 19.40 1.80 -6.77
C LEU A 153 17.96 2.23 -6.44
N LEU A 154 17.09 2.29 -7.46
CA LEU A 154 15.68 2.63 -7.28
C LEU A 154 14.96 1.64 -6.35
N ALA A 155 15.22 0.33 -6.51
CA ALA A 155 14.64 -0.72 -5.68
C ALA A 155 15.08 -0.61 -4.22
N GLU A 156 16.36 -0.35 -3.95
CA GLU A 156 16.87 -0.20 -2.59
C GLU A 156 16.32 1.06 -1.91
N ILE A 157 16.22 2.19 -2.62
CA ILE A 157 15.64 3.43 -2.07
C ILE A 157 14.16 3.25 -1.76
N GLN A 158 13.39 2.65 -2.67
CA GLN A 158 11.99 2.34 -2.44
C GLN A 158 11.82 1.43 -1.21
N ARG A 159 12.55 0.32 -1.16
CA ARG A 159 12.53 -0.65 -0.07
C ARG A 159 12.84 0.00 1.28
N LEU A 160 13.86 0.85 1.34
CA LEU A 160 14.27 1.51 2.58
C LEU A 160 13.25 2.54 3.04
N ARG A 161 12.67 3.33 2.13
CA ARG A 161 11.60 4.29 2.48
C ARG A 161 10.33 3.57 2.93
N GLU A 162 9.95 2.48 2.27
CA GLU A 162 8.83 1.62 2.72
C GLU A 162 9.08 1.08 4.13
N ARG A 163 10.28 0.53 4.38
CA ARG A 163 10.67 0.03 5.70
C ARG A 163 10.64 1.11 6.78
N PHE A 164 11.17 2.31 6.50
CA PHE A 164 11.13 3.40 7.48
C PHE A 164 9.69 3.82 7.79
N ARG A 165 8.81 3.95 6.79
CA ARG A 165 7.40 4.27 7.03
C ARG A 165 6.72 3.21 7.87
N GLU A 166 6.97 1.93 7.59
CA GLU A 166 6.43 0.82 8.38
C GLU A 166 6.91 0.88 9.83
N GLN A 167 8.22 1.06 10.05
CA GLN A 167 8.80 1.15 11.40
C GLN A 167 8.28 2.36 12.18
N ILE A 168 8.14 3.53 11.53
CA ILE A 168 7.57 4.73 12.16
C ILE A 168 6.08 4.52 12.46
N GLY A 169 5.34 3.85 11.58
CA GLY A 169 3.95 3.49 11.81
C GLY A 169 3.78 2.51 12.97
N ASN A 170 4.67 1.51 13.08
CA ASN A 170 4.69 0.58 14.21
C ASN A 170 5.02 1.30 15.52
N LEU A 171 5.98 2.22 15.50
CA LEU A 171 6.31 3.07 16.63
C LEU A 171 5.06 3.78 17.14
N VAL A 172 4.32 4.48 16.26
CA VAL A 172 3.11 5.22 16.65
C VAL A 172 2.03 4.27 17.17
N PHE A 173 1.77 3.17 16.46
CA PHE A 173 0.72 2.21 16.82
C PHE A 173 0.98 1.55 18.17
N GLU A 174 2.18 1.00 18.38
CA GLU A 174 2.52 0.25 19.58
C GLU A 174 2.60 1.17 20.81
N SER A 175 3.20 2.35 20.68
CA SER A 175 3.25 3.29 21.80
C SER A 175 1.87 3.87 22.14
N ALA A 176 1.00 4.10 21.15
CA ALA A 176 -0.38 4.54 21.39
C ALA A 176 -1.24 3.43 22.05
N SER A 177 -1.02 2.18 21.67
CA SER A 177 -1.72 1.01 22.22
C SER A 177 -1.48 0.82 23.72
N ALA A 178 -0.38 1.36 24.27
CA ALA A 178 -0.14 1.37 25.71
C ALA A 178 -1.18 2.18 26.50
N PHE A 179 -1.87 3.13 25.86
CA PHE A 179 -2.84 4.02 26.50
C PHE A 179 -4.29 3.55 26.37
N GLY A 180 -4.57 2.63 25.46
CA GLY A 180 -5.90 2.07 25.27
C GLY A 180 -6.06 1.32 23.95
N PRO A 181 -7.22 0.68 23.74
CA PRO A 181 -7.49 -0.02 22.49
C PRO A 181 -7.58 0.96 21.32
N VAL A 182 -6.77 0.70 20.30
CA VAL A 182 -6.73 1.44 19.04
C VAL A 182 -6.47 0.51 17.88
N THR A 183 -6.88 0.92 16.69
CA THR A 183 -6.51 0.27 15.42
C THR A 183 -5.48 1.12 14.67
N ARG A 184 -4.73 0.52 13.75
CA ARG A 184 -3.76 1.25 12.91
C ARG A 184 -4.42 2.36 12.10
N GLN A 185 -5.62 2.11 11.56
CA GLN A 185 -6.40 3.11 10.83
C GLN A 185 -6.70 4.36 11.68
N GLN A 186 -6.89 4.20 12.99
CA GLN A 186 -7.23 5.30 13.87
C GLN A 186 -6.04 6.16 14.26
N VAL A 187 -4.82 5.61 14.29
CA VAL A 187 -3.65 6.28 14.91
C VAL A 187 -2.44 6.43 14.01
N VAL A 188 -2.26 5.60 12.99
CA VAL A 188 -1.06 5.66 12.13
C VAL A 188 -1.29 6.67 11.01
N PRO A 189 -0.51 7.77 10.96
CA PRO A 189 -0.63 8.77 9.90
C PRO A 189 -0.42 8.14 8.51
N GLY A 190 -1.27 8.50 7.54
CA GLY A 190 -1.14 8.01 6.16
C GLY A 190 -1.54 6.55 5.93
N HIS A 191 -1.96 5.81 6.96
CA HIS A 191 -2.32 4.40 6.84
C HIS A 191 -3.44 4.16 5.81
N GLU A 192 -4.50 4.97 5.86
CA GLU A 192 -5.61 4.86 4.91
C GLU A 192 -5.14 5.09 3.46
N ALA A 193 -4.33 6.12 3.22
CA ALA A 193 -3.78 6.38 1.90
C ALA A 193 -2.93 5.22 1.38
N GLU A 194 -2.16 4.57 2.25
CA GLU A 194 -1.33 3.41 1.91
C GLU A 194 -2.17 2.15 1.59
N VAL A 195 -3.24 1.92 2.36
CA VAL A 195 -4.23 0.87 2.08
C VAL A 195 -4.87 1.13 0.72
N GLN A 196 -5.34 2.35 0.46
CA GLN A 196 -5.98 2.72 -0.81
C GLN A 196 -5.03 2.56 -2.01
N ALA A 197 -3.77 2.98 -1.88
CA ALA A 197 -2.76 2.76 -2.92
C ALA A 197 -2.54 1.26 -3.19
N SER A 198 -2.49 0.44 -2.14
CA SER A 198 -2.30 -1.02 -2.28
C SER A 198 -3.52 -1.71 -2.91
N VAL A 199 -4.74 -1.30 -2.54
CA VAL A 199 -5.99 -1.76 -3.15
C VAL A 199 -6.03 -1.36 -4.63
N MET A 200 -5.60 -0.14 -4.96
CA MET A 200 -5.54 0.33 -6.35
C MET A 200 -4.54 -0.48 -7.19
N VAL A 201 -3.33 -0.74 -6.66
CA VAL A 201 -2.34 -1.60 -7.34
C VAL A 201 -2.92 -2.98 -7.60
N ARG A 202 -3.51 -3.61 -6.58
CA ARG A 202 -4.17 -4.91 -6.71
C ARG A 202 -5.22 -4.90 -7.83
N ALA A 203 -6.10 -3.92 -7.84
CA ALA A 203 -7.18 -3.84 -8.82
C ALA A 203 -6.65 -3.71 -10.26
N ILE A 204 -5.66 -2.84 -10.48
CA ILE A 204 -5.11 -2.62 -11.82
C ILE A 204 -4.28 -3.85 -12.27
N VAL A 205 -3.56 -4.52 -11.37
CA VAL A 205 -2.86 -5.77 -11.68
C VAL A 205 -3.83 -6.87 -12.11
N ALA A 206 -5.00 -6.98 -11.45
CA ALA A 206 -6.04 -7.93 -11.83
C ALA A 206 -6.62 -7.61 -13.22
N ASP A 207 -6.85 -6.33 -13.52
CA ASP A 207 -7.28 -5.90 -14.85
C ASP A 207 -6.24 -6.20 -15.93
N LEU A 208 -4.96 -5.93 -15.67
CA LEU A 208 -3.88 -6.28 -16.58
C LEU A 208 -3.80 -7.80 -16.78
N SER A 209 -3.90 -8.60 -15.72
CA SER A 209 -3.91 -10.07 -15.79
C SER A 209 -5.01 -10.56 -16.72
N ARG A 210 -6.21 -10.01 -16.58
CA ARG A 210 -7.36 -10.33 -17.42
C ARG A 210 -7.15 -9.92 -18.88
N ILE A 211 -6.60 -8.73 -19.11
CA ILE A 211 -6.33 -8.21 -20.45
C ILE A 211 -5.29 -9.11 -21.15
N VAL A 212 -4.16 -9.37 -20.51
CA VAL A 212 -3.10 -10.23 -21.05
C VAL A 212 -3.59 -11.65 -21.28
N ALA A 213 -4.36 -12.24 -20.36
CA ALA A 213 -4.94 -13.57 -20.55
C ALA A 213 -5.90 -13.62 -21.75
N ALA A 214 -6.72 -12.57 -21.95
CA ALA A 214 -7.59 -12.47 -23.13
C ALA A 214 -6.78 -12.32 -24.43
N ARG A 215 -5.67 -11.57 -24.40
CA ARG A 215 -4.75 -11.45 -25.54
C ARG A 215 -4.05 -12.76 -25.85
N LEU A 216 -3.62 -13.49 -24.83
CA LEU A 216 -3.02 -14.81 -24.99
C LEU A 216 -3.97 -15.77 -25.73
N GLY A 217 -5.25 -15.79 -25.34
CA GLY A 217 -6.28 -16.55 -26.07
C GLY A 217 -6.39 -16.16 -27.54
N ARG A 218 -6.46 -14.86 -27.84
CA ARG A 218 -6.52 -14.36 -29.22
C ARG A 218 -5.28 -14.71 -30.03
N VAL A 219 -4.08 -14.60 -29.45
CA VAL A 219 -2.82 -14.96 -30.14
C VAL A 219 -2.78 -16.46 -30.44
N ARG A 220 -3.27 -17.33 -29.54
CA ARG A 220 -3.35 -18.78 -29.80
C ARG A 220 -4.25 -19.12 -30.98
N GLU A 221 -5.35 -18.39 -31.13
CA GLU A 221 -6.32 -18.59 -32.21
C GLU A 221 -6.03 -17.77 -33.48
N ALA A 222 -5.06 -16.84 -33.42
CA ALA A 222 -4.78 -15.93 -34.53
C ALA A 222 -4.27 -16.65 -35.79
N GLU A 223 -4.81 -16.23 -36.93
CA GLU A 223 -4.26 -16.53 -38.25
C GLU A 223 -3.00 -15.70 -38.52
N PRO A 224 -2.12 -16.10 -39.47
CA PRO A 224 -0.85 -15.41 -39.74
C PRO A 224 -1.00 -13.90 -40.02
N GLU A 225 -2.10 -13.51 -40.67
CA GLU A 225 -2.41 -12.12 -41.04
C GLU A 225 -2.73 -11.24 -39.82
N ASP A 226 -3.26 -11.84 -38.74
CA ASP A 226 -3.69 -11.14 -37.52
C ASP A 226 -2.60 -11.05 -36.45
N VAL A 227 -1.49 -11.78 -36.60
CA VAL A 227 -0.42 -11.86 -35.58
C VAL A 227 0.17 -10.48 -35.31
N GLN A 228 0.44 -9.70 -36.36
CA GLN A 228 1.00 -8.36 -36.23
C GLN A 228 0.03 -7.40 -35.51
N TRP A 229 -1.26 -7.46 -35.85
CA TRP A 229 -2.28 -6.66 -35.19
C TRP A 229 -2.36 -6.96 -33.69
N ASN A 230 -2.30 -8.24 -33.31
CA ASN A 230 -2.30 -8.63 -31.90
C ASN A 230 -1.07 -8.10 -31.14
N ALA A 231 0.12 -8.07 -31.77
CA ALA A 231 1.31 -7.47 -31.18
C ALA A 231 1.15 -5.96 -30.93
N GLN A 232 0.60 -5.23 -31.91
CA GLN A 232 0.33 -3.78 -31.79
C GLN A 232 -0.71 -3.45 -30.72
N GLN A 233 -1.76 -4.28 -30.62
CA GLN A 233 -2.77 -4.13 -29.56
C GLN A 233 -2.17 -4.38 -28.18
N LEU A 234 -1.33 -5.41 -28.03
CA LEU A 234 -0.65 -5.68 -26.77
C LEU A 234 0.26 -4.51 -26.36
N GLN A 235 1.01 -3.94 -27.31
CA GLN A 235 1.81 -2.74 -27.07
C GLN A 235 0.95 -1.58 -26.56
N THR A 236 -0.18 -1.32 -27.22
CA THR A 236 -1.12 -0.25 -26.85
C THR A 236 -1.67 -0.44 -25.43
N GLU A 237 -2.00 -1.68 -25.04
CA GLU A 237 -2.49 -2.01 -23.71
C GLU A 237 -1.41 -1.83 -22.63
N LEU A 238 -0.17 -2.22 -22.91
CA LEU A 238 0.97 -2.00 -22.01
C LEU A 238 1.31 -0.51 -21.86
N ASP A 239 1.20 0.27 -22.94
CA ASP A 239 1.37 1.72 -22.90
C ASP A 239 0.28 2.41 -22.07
N ALA A 240 -0.97 1.97 -22.21
CA ALA A 240 -2.08 2.47 -21.42
C ALA A 240 -1.88 2.12 -19.92
N PHE A 241 -1.44 0.90 -19.61
CA PHE A 241 -1.14 0.48 -18.24
C PHE A 241 -0.03 1.33 -17.61
N GLY A 242 1.05 1.62 -18.34
CA GLY A 242 2.15 2.47 -17.87
C GLY A 242 1.74 3.91 -17.54
N ARG A 243 0.57 4.38 -17.99
CA ARG A 243 0.01 5.71 -17.70
C ARG A 243 -0.96 5.73 -16.52
N THR A 244 -1.27 4.58 -15.94
CA THR A 244 -2.19 4.49 -14.79
C THR A 244 -1.55 5.05 -13.52
N VAL A 245 -2.39 5.53 -12.59
CA VAL A 245 -1.91 5.99 -11.27
C VAL A 245 -1.32 4.82 -10.47
N ALA A 246 -1.86 3.62 -10.62
CA ALA A 246 -1.35 2.42 -9.95
C ALA A 246 0.09 2.07 -10.35
N TYR A 247 0.49 2.35 -11.60
CA TYR A 247 1.85 2.11 -12.06
C TYR A 247 2.88 2.82 -11.16
N ARG A 248 2.56 4.02 -10.64
CA ARG A 248 3.43 4.77 -9.72
C ARG A 248 3.80 3.99 -8.46
N HIS A 249 2.87 3.17 -7.97
CA HIS A 249 2.98 2.42 -6.72
C HIS A 249 3.56 1.01 -6.89
N LEU A 250 3.93 0.61 -8.12
CA LEU A 250 4.63 -0.65 -8.35
C LEU A 250 6.07 -0.62 -7.83
N ARG A 251 6.62 -1.80 -7.52
CA ARG A 251 8.03 -1.91 -7.14
C ARG A 251 8.92 -1.62 -8.34
N ALA A 252 10.07 -1.00 -8.12
CA ALA A 252 11.02 -0.68 -9.18
C ALA A 252 11.41 -1.93 -10.01
N GLN A 253 11.61 -3.09 -9.36
CA GLN A 253 11.91 -4.34 -10.06
C GLN A 253 10.76 -4.84 -10.94
N ASP A 254 9.51 -4.69 -10.50
CA ASP A 254 8.35 -5.05 -11.32
C ASP A 254 8.26 -4.12 -12.54
N LYS A 255 8.51 -2.81 -12.34
CA LYS A 255 8.53 -1.82 -13.43
C LYS A 255 9.62 -2.09 -14.46
N ARG A 256 10.83 -2.47 -14.00
CA ARG A 256 11.93 -2.91 -14.88
C ARG A 256 11.46 -4.02 -15.82
N GLN A 257 10.88 -5.08 -15.27
CA GLN A 257 10.41 -6.23 -16.06
C GLN A 257 9.29 -5.82 -17.03
N ILE A 258 8.37 -4.93 -16.62
CA ILE A 258 7.35 -4.36 -17.51
C ILE A 258 7.98 -3.62 -18.68
N ILE A 259 9.00 -2.79 -18.44
CA ILE A 259 9.69 -2.02 -19.47
C ILE A 259 10.44 -2.93 -20.44
N GLU A 260 11.12 -3.96 -19.92
CA GLU A 260 11.83 -4.98 -20.73
C GLU A 260 10.85 -5.73 -21.64
N LEU A 261 9.76 -6.25 -21.07
CA LEU A 261 8.72 -6.96 -21.81
C LEU A 261 8.04 -6.04 -22.83
N ARG A 262 7.70 -4.81 -22.46
CA ARG A 262 7.13 -3.81 -23.37
C ARG A 262 8.08 -3.48 -24.52
N GLY A 263 9.38 -3.35 -24.25
CA GLY A 263 10.39 -3.13 -25.30
C GLY A 263 10.47 -4.29 -26.28
N ARG A 264 10.37 -5.54 -25.79
CA ARG A 264 10.29 -6.75 -26.64
C ARG A 264 9.02 -6.77 -27.47
N VAL A 265 7.86 -6.48 -26.87
CA VAL A 265 6.57 -6.40 -27.59
C VAL A 265 6.62 -5.33 -28.68
N GLY A 266 7.17 -4.15 -28.37
CA GLY A 266 7.29 -3.05 -29.33
C GLY A 266 8.17 -3.40 -30.53
N ARG A 267 9.25 -4.18 -30.33
CA ARG A 267 10.07 -4.69 -31.44
C ARG A 267 9.29 -5.65 -32.35
N LEU A 268 8.54 -6.58 -31.77
CA LEU A 268 7.71 -7.51 -32.55
C LEU A 268 6.58 -6.78 -33.29
N ALA A 269 5.99 -5.75 -32.67
CA ALA A 269 4.86 -5.00 -33.24
C ALA A 269 5.19 -4.24 -34.55
N ILE A 270 6.47 -3.88 -34.75
CA ILE A 270 6.95 -3.19 -35.95
C ILE A 270 7.69 -4.10 -36.94
N GLN A 271 7.86 -5.38 -36.60
CA GLN A 271 8.56 -6.35 -37.45
C GLN A 271 7.72 -6.70 -38.68
N ALA A 272 8.34 -6.68 -39.86
CA ALA A 272 7.65 -6.88 -41.15
C ALA A 272 7.09 -8.31 -41.33
N SER A 273 7.73 -9.31 -40.71
CA SER A 273 7.27 -10.70 -40.69
C SER A 273 7.43 -11.26 -39.28
N LEU A 274 6.33 -11.26 -38.53
CA LEU A 274 6.29 -11.76 -37.16
C LEU A 274 5.78 -13.20 -37.14
N LEU A 275 6.55 -14.12 -36.55
CA LEU A 275 6.07 -15.48 -36.37
C LEU A 275 5.13 -15.55 -35.16
N LYS A 276 4.00 -16.25 -35.34
CA LYS A 276 3.02 -16.49 -34.27
C LYS A 276 3.66 -17.06 -33.00
N GLN A 277 4.62 -17.96 -33.14
CA GLN A 277 5.30 -18.63 -32.02
C GLN A 277 6.16 -17.66 -31.19
N GLU A 278 6.78 -16.67 -31.83
CA GLU A 278 7.58 -15.64 -31.15
C GLU A 278 6.68 -14.75 -30.28
N LEU A 279 5.56 -14.28 -30.85
CA LEU A 279 4.57 -13.51 -30.11
C LEU A 279 3.97 -14.36 -28.97
N LEU A 280 3.56 -15.59 -29.26
CA LEU A 280 2.95 -16.48 -28.26
C LEU A 280 3.87 -16.69 -27.06
N SER A 281 5.15 -17.01 -27.29
CA SER A 281 6.13 -17.18 -26.21
C SER A 281 6.27 -15.92 -25.36
N LEU A 282 6.28 -14.74 -25.97
CA LEU A 282 6.38 -13.47 -25.24
C LEU A 282 5.11 -13.17 -24.44
N VAL A 283 3.92 -13.44 -24.98
CA VAL A 283 2.66 -13.23 -24.26
C VAL A 283 2.51 -14.20 -23.09
N GLU A 284 2.98 -15.45 -23.22
CA GLU A 284 3.00 -16.42 -22.13
C GLU A 284 3.94 -16.00 -21.00
N GLU A 285 5.13 -15.48 -21.34
CA GLU A 285 6.06 -14.92 -20.35
C GLU A 285 5.45 -13.71 -19.62
N LEU A 286 4.84 -12.78 -20.38
CA LEU A 286 4.15 -11.62 -19.83
C LEU A 286 2.99 -12.04 -18.92
N GLU A 287 2.22 -13.05 -19.31
CA GLU A 287 1.10 -13.56 -18.52
C GLU A 287 1.57 -14.14 -17.19
N GLY A 288 2.63 -14.97 -17.22
CA GLY A 288 3.23 -15.51 -16.01
C GLY A 288 3.77 -14.41 -15.08
N PHE A 289 4.44 -13.41 -15.65
CA PHE A 289 4.91 -12.26 -14.90
C PHE A 289 3.77 -11.47 -14.26
N VAL A 290 2.74 -11.09 -15.02
CA VAL A 290 1.60 -10.31 -14.50
C VAL A 290 0.85 -11.09 -13.42
N ARG A 291 0.70 -12.42 -13.57
CA ARG A 291 0.17 -13.27 -12.49
C ARG A 291 1.03 -13.22 -11.23
N SER A 292 2.35 -13.16 -11.35
CA SER A 292 3.26 -13.06 -10.19
C SER A 292 3.06 -11.75 -9.40
N LEU A 293 2.59 -10.68 -10.05
CA LEU A 293 2.26 -9.41 -9.38
C LEU A 293 1.09 -9.52 -8.40
N SER A 294 0.25 -10.56 -8.52
CA SER A 294 -0.78 -10.88 -7.53
C SER A 294 -0.22 -11.16 -6.13
N SER A 295 1.10 -11.35 -5.99
CA SER A 295 1.80 -11.41 -4.71
C SER A 295 1.57 -10.18 -3.82
N VAL A 296 1.12 -9.04 -4.37
CA VAL A 296 0.63 -7.90 -3.60
C VAL A 296 -0.44 -8.29 -2.58
N ASN A 297 -1.28 -9.30 -2.88
CA ASN A 297 -2.32 -9.82 -1.98
C ASN A 297 -1.76 -10.44 -0.69
N LYS A 298 -0.47 -10.77 -0.66
CA LYS A 298 0.20 -11.36 0.51
C LYS A 298 0.73 -10.32 1.50
N ARG A 299 0.55 -9.02 1.21
CA ARG A 299 0.95 -7.94 2.12
C ARG A 299 0.05 -7.96 3.35
N GLN A 300 0.67 -7.96 4.54
CA GLN A 300 -0.05 -8.02 5.82
C GLN A 300 -1.13 -6.94 5.97
N MET A 301 -0.86 -5.73 5.48
CA MET A 301 -1.82 -4.63 5.46
C MET A 301 -3.09 -4.96 4.67
N LEU A 302 -2.95 -5.54 3.47
CA LEU A 302 -4.09 -5.94 2.66
C LEU A 302 -4.82 -7.12 3.28
N ILE A 303 -4.11 -8.09 3.88
CA ILE A 303 -4.75 -9.21 4.58
C ILE A 303 -5.65 -8.69 5.71
N ALA A 304 -5.15 -7.77 6.55
CA ALA A 304 -5.94 -7.18 7.62
C ALA A 304 -7.15 -6.40 7.08
N HIS A 305 -6.93 -5.55 6.08
CA HIS A 305 -8.00 -4.78 5.41
C HIS A 305 -9.08 -5.70 4.81
N ASP A 306 -8.67 -6.75 4.11
CA ASP A 306 -9.60 -7.65 3.44
C ASP A 306 -10.48 -8.42 4.44
N ARG A 307 -9.93 -8.79 5.61
CA ARG A 307 -10.71 -9.42 6.68
C ARG A 307 -11.78 -8.48 7.22
N GLU A 308 -11.46 -7.20 7.41
CA GLU A 308 -12.41 -6.19 7.87
C GLU A 308 -13.52 -5.95 6.83
N VAL A 309 -13.15 -5.81 5.55
CA VAL A 309 -14.11 -5.64 4.47
C VAL A 309 -15.00 -6.87 4.34
N TRP A 310 -14.41 -8.07 4.36
CA TRP A 310 -15.13 -9.34 4.27
C TRP A 310 -16.16 -9.47 5.40
N ALA A 311 -15.77 -9.23 6.65
CA ALA A 311 -16.68 -9.26 7.79
C ALA A 311 -17.79 -8.21 7.66
N GLY A 312 -17.44 -6.99 7.25
CA GLY A 312 -18.41 -5.92 7.01
C GLY A 312 -19.40 -6.22 5.88
N CYS A 313 -18.97 -6.91 4.82
CA CYS A 313 -19.85 -7.40 3.77
C CYS A 313 -20.78 -8.50 4.30
N GLY A 314 -20.28 -9.45 5.09
CA GLY A 314 -21.08 -10.49 5.73
C GLY A 314 -22.25 -9.93 6.54
N VAL A 315 -21.95 -9.00 7.47
CA VAL A 315 -22.97 -8.34 8.31
C VAL A 315 -24.04 -7.62 7.47
N ARG A 316 -23.63 -6.91 6.41
CA ARG A 316 -24.59 -6.23 5.52
C ARG A 316 -25.47 -7.22 4.76
N LEU A 317 -24.92 -8.34 4.30
CA LEU A 317 -25.69 -9.35 3.58
C LEU A 317 -26.69 -10.05 4.50
N GLU A 318 -26.30 -10.39 5.73
CA GLU A 318 -27.22 -10.93 6.73
C GLU A 318 -28.36 -9.96 7.04
N ARG A 319 -28.04 -8.66 7.21
CA ARG A 319 -29.06 -7.62 7.38
C ARG A 319 -29.99 -7.53 6.17
N ALA A 320 -29.46 -7.61 4.95
CA ALA A 320 -30.27 -7.58 3.75
C ALA A 320 -31.25 -8.77 3.69
N VAL A 321 -30.82 -9.97 4.07
CA VAL A 321 -31.69 -11.16 4.16
C VAL A 321 -32.85 -10.91 5.13
N GLY A 322 -32.57 -10.34 6.31
CA GLY A 322 -33.60 -10.00 7.30
C GLY A 322 -34.65 -8.99 6.79
N LEU A 323 -34.24 -8.08 5.88
CA LEU A 323 -35.11 -7.05 5.31
C LEU A 323 -35.92 -7.52 4.09
N LEU A 324 -35.57 -8.64 3.46
CA LEU A 324 -36.21 -9.09 2.21
C LEU A 324 -37.73 -9.23 2.29
N GLY A 325 -38.25 -9.66 3.44
CA GLY A 325 -39.69 -9.91 3.65
C GLY A 325 -40.50 -8.69 4.06
N THR A 326 -39.85 -7.65 4.59
CA THR A 326 -40.52 -6.49 5.21
C THR A 326 -40.26 -5.19 4.44
N GLU A 327 -39.01 -4.96 4.02
CA GLU A 327 -38.57 -3.73 3.37
C GLU A 327 -37.65 -4.03 2.18
N PRO A 328 -38.20 -4.52 1.04
CA PRO A 328 -37.40 -4.92 -0.12
C PRO A 328 -36.49 -3.81 -0.67
N ALA A 329 -36.95 -2.56 -0.63
CA ALA A 329 -36.14 -1.43 -1.07
C ALA A 329 -34.93 -1.16 -0.15
N ALA A 330 -35.08 -1.36 1.17
CA ALA A 330 -33.99 -1.24 2.12
C ALA A 330 -33.00 -2.41 1.99
N ALA A 331 -33.50 -3.63 1.74
CA ALA A 331 -32.68 -4.79 1.42
C ALA A 331 -31.83 -4.54 0.16
N ALA A 332 -32.44 -4.01 -0.92
CA ALA A 332 -31.74 -3.72 -2.17
C ALA A 332 -30.60 -2.69 -1.99
N ARG A 333 -30.85 -1.63 -1.21
CA ARG A 333 -29.81 -0.66 -0.85
C ARG A 333 -28.68 -1.29 -0.04
N THR A 334 -29.02 -2.12 0.95
CA THR A 334 -28.03 -2.81 1.79
C THR A 334 -27.13 -3.75 0.97
N VAL A 335 -27.69 -4.45 -0.04
CA VAL A 335 -26.90 -5.27 -0.98
C VAL A 335 -26.02 -4.40 -1.87
N ALA A 336 -26.51 -3.27 -2.37
CA ALA A 336 -25.71 -2.33 -3.14
C ALA A 336 -24.52 -1.79 -2.33
N GLU A 337 -24.72 -1.47 -1.05
CA GLU A 337 -23.66 -1.06 -0.12
C GLU A 337 -22.64 -2.19 0.13
N ALA A 338 -23.11 -3.43 0.32
CA ALA A 338 -22.24 -4.59 0.47
C ALA A 338 -21.38 -4.81 -0.79
N ALA A 339 -21.97 -4.73 -1.98
CA ALA A 339 -21.26 -4.85 -3.25
C ALA A 339 -20.29 -3.69 -3.50
N ALA A 340 -20.63 -2.47 -3.08
CA ALA A 340 -19.74 -1.30 -3.14
C ALA A 340 -18.54 -1.49 -2.21
N SER A 341 -18.76 -1.93 -0.97
CA SER A 341 -17.70 -2.26 -0.01
C SER A 341 -16.79 -3.36 -0.55
N ALA A 342 -17.37 -4.41 -1.15
CA ALA A 342 -16.64 -5.52 -1.75
C ALA A 342 -15.80 -5.12 -2.97
N GLN A 343 -16.01 -3.94 -3.60
CA GLN A 343 -15.11 -3.46 -4.67
C GLN A 343 -13.67 -3.28 -4.19
N SER A 344 -13.46 -3.01 -2.91
CA SER A 344 -12.11 -2.96 -2.35
C SER A 344 -11.41 -4.33 -2.46
N LEU A 345 -12.13 -5.46 -2.45
CA LEU A 345 -11.59 -6.82 -2.62
C LEU A 345 -11.29 -7.19 -4.08
N TYR A 346 -11.57 -6.30 -5.04
CA TYR A 346 -11.30 -6.57 -6.45
C TYR A 346 -9.82 -6.91 -6.68
N GLY A 347 -9.55 -7.99 -7.42
CA GLY A 347 -8.24 -8.59 -7.63
C GLY A 347 -7.86 -9.70 -6.64
N ARG A 348 -8.79 -10.12 -5.76
CA ARG A 348 -8.60 -11.28 -4.89
C ARG A 348 -8.95 -12.61 -5.54
N ASP A 349 -10.05 -12.64 -6.27
CA ASP A 349 -10.53 -13.85 -6.94
C ASP A 349 -11.17 -13.49 -8.29
N PRO A 350 -10.82 -14.17 -9.38
CA PRO A 350 -11.37 -13.87 -10.71
C PRO A 350 -12.90 -13.98 -10.81
N SER A 351 -13.53 -14.88 -10.04
CA SER A 351 -14.99 -15.08 -10.04
C SER A 351 -15.68 -13.94 -9.31
N LEU A 352 -15.14 -13.52 -8.17
CA LEU A 352 -15.58 -12.31 -7.48
C LEU A 352 -15.41 -11.07 -8.37
N ASP A 353 -14.29 -10.95 -9.08
CA ASP A 353 -14.03 -9.84 -10.00
C ASP A 353 -15.04 -9.77 -11.14
N ALA A 354 -15.45 -10.92 -11.68
CA ALA A 354 -16.50 -11.00 -12.68
C ALA A 354 -17.85 -10.51 -12.14
N PHE A 355 -18.22 -10.95 -10.92
CA PHE A 355 -19.42 -10.48 -10.24
C PHE A 355 -19.37 -8.97 -10.00
N LEU A 356 -18.28 -8.46 -9.42
CA LEU A 356 -18.13 -7.05 -9.06
C LEU A 356 -18.16 -6.12 -10.28
N ARG A 357 -17.63 -6.55 -11.43
CA ARG A 357 -17.75 -5.80 -12.69
C ARG A 357 -19.18 -5.76 -13.21
N LYS A 358 -19.93 -6.87 -13.10
CA LYS A 358 -21.35 -6.92 -13.46
C LYS A 358 -22.16 -6.02 -12.52
N ALA A 359 -21.90 -6.10 -11.21
CA ALA A 359 -22.53 -5.30 -10.18
C ALA A 359 -22.36 -3.80 -10.42
N ARG A 360 -21.16 -3.33 -10.82
CA ARG A 360 -20.90 -1.91 -11.16
C ARG A 360 -21.80 -1.36 -12.28
N LYS A 361 -22.22 -2.22 -13.22
CA LYS A 361 -23.10 -1.85 -14.34
C LYS A 361 -24.58 -2.04 -14.02
N THR A 362 -24.89 -2.77 -12.95
CA THR A 362 -26.25 -3.16 -12.59
C THR A 362 -26.77 -2.21 -11.51
N GLN A 363 -28.01 -1.72 -11.64
CA GLN A 363 -28.64 -0.92 -10.59
C GLN A 363 -29.16 -1.83 -9.48
N LEU A 364 -28.25 -2.33 -8.63
CA LEU A 364 -28.56 -3.31 -7.57
C LEU A 364 -29.69 -2.85 -6.63
N ALA A 365 -29.79 -1.53 -6.41
CA ALA A 365 -30.83 -0.93 -5.58
C ALA A 365 -32.25 -1.01 -6.18
N GLN A 366 -32.39 -1.43 -7.44
CA GLN A 366 -33.67 -1.53 -8.16
C GLN A 366 -34.05 -2.98 -8.54
N LEU A 367 -33.30 -3.97 -8.05
CA LEU A 367 -33.59 -5.37 -8.33
C LEU A 367 -34.94 -5.79 -7.72
N SER A 368 -35.64 -6.67 -8.44
CA SER A 368 -36.81 -7.36 -7.89
C SER A 368 -36.41 -8.31 -6.76
N VAL A 369 -37.36 -8.70 -5.90
CA VAL A 369 -37.09 -9.60 -4.76
C VAL A 369 -36.43 -10.93 -5.17
N PRO A 370 -36.87 -11.62 -6.25
CA PRO A 370 -36.22 -12.85 -6.70
C PRO A 370 -34.77 -12.64 -7.17
N GLU A 371 -34.53 -11.55 -7.92
CA GLU A 371 -33.19 -11.19 -8.39
C GLU A 371 -32.27 -10.80 -7.23
N LEU A 372 -32.81 -10.10 -6.25
CA LEU A 372 -32.10 -9.68 -5.04
C LEU A 372 -31.66 -10.89 -4.22
N ARG A 373 -32.55 -11.88 -4.01
CA ARG A 373 -32.21 -13.14 -3.34
C ARG A 373 -31.07 -13.87 -4.04
N THR A 374 -31.18 -14.04 -5.36
CA THR A 374 -30.13 -14.68 -6.17
C THR A 374 -28.80 -13.93 -6.08
N THR A 375 -28.85 -12.60 -6.05
CA THR A 375 -27.67 -11.74 -5.93
C THR A 375 -27.01 -11.87 -4.55
N ILE A 376 -27.79 -11.93 -3.48
CA ILE A 376 -27.30 -12.16 -2.12
C ILE A 376 -26.61 -13.52 -2.03
N GLU A 377 -27.27 -14.59 -2.47
CA GLU A 377 -26.72 -15.95 -2.44
C GLU A 377 -25.41 -16.05 -3.24
N SER A 378 -25.39 -15.43 -4.43
CA SER A 378 -24.18 -15.38 -5.27
C SER A 378 -23.03 -14.67 -4.57
N LEU A 379 -23.28 -13.48 -3.99
CA LEU A 379 -22.23 -12.72 -3.32
C LEU A 379 -21.75 -13.41 -2.04
N GLN A 380 -22.65 -14.01 -1.26
CA GLN A 380 -22.29 -14.80 -0.08
C GLN A 380 -21.39 -15.98 -0.47
N SER A 381 -21.76 -16.73 -1.51
CA SER A 381 -20.96 -17.87 -2.00
C SER A 381 -19.57 -17.42 -2.46
N LEU A 382 -19.48 -16.30 -3.18
CA LEU A 382 -18.19 -15.76 -3.65
C LEU A 382 -17.31 -15.29 -2.49
N LEU A 383 -17.88 -14.60 -1.50
CA LEU A 383 -17.15 -14.15 -0.31
C LEU A 383 -16.71 -15.32 0.57
N ALA A 384 -17.52 -16.37 0.69
CA ALA A 384 -17.16 -17.58 1.43
C ALA A 384 -16.03 -18.37 0.76
N GLY A 385 -15.90 -18.27 -0.56
CA GLY A 385 -14.83 -18.91 -1.34
C GLY A 385 -13.50 -18.16 -1.33
N LEU A 386 -13.42 -16.97 -0.69
CA LEU A 386 -12.16 -16.24 -0.59
C LEU A 386 -11.22 -16.88 0.43
N ASP A 387 -9.99 -17.13 0.00
CA ASP A 387 -8.90 -17.48 0.91
C ASP A 387 -8.37 -16.19 1.57
N VAL A 388 -9.01 -15.79 2.68
CA VAL A 388 -8.64 -14.60 3.47
C VAL A 388 -7.74 -14.98 4.67
N LEU A 389 -7.25 -16.23 4.72
CA LEU A 389 -6.41 -16.75 5.79
C LEU A 389 -4.92 -16.42 5.59
#